data_AF-A0A356KIP5-F1
#
_entry.id   AF-A0A356KIP5-F1
#
_cell.length_a   1.000
_cell.length_b   1.000
_cell.length_c   1.000
_cell.angle_alpha   90.00
_cell.angle_beta   90.00
_cell.angle_gamma   90.00
#
_symmetry.space_group_name_H-M   'P 1'
#
loop_
_entity.id
_entity.type
_entity.pdbx_description
1 polymer ?
#
loop_
_entity_poly.entity_id
_entity_poly.type
_entity_poly.pdbx_seq_one_letter_code
_entity_poly.pdbx_strand_id
1 'polypeptide(L)'
;MDASSDRELIARCREGQSQAQDSFRALYERHSPAALRFLRGLLEEELARDALQETFLRVFRQLERFDPQRPFLPWLLGIARNVAADQRRWRARRPAGPLEGEVVDPRHGAPSKGAERAEAG
;
A
#
# COMPACT_ATOMS: atom_id res chain seq x y z
N MET A 1 -8.09 -23.98 4.50
CA MET A 1 -8.09 -22.57 4.93
C MET A 1 -9.44 -22.02 4.58
N ASP A 2 -10.18 -21.52 5.57
CA ASP A 2 -11.49 -20.91 5.39
C ASP A 2 -11.42 -19.87 4.26
N ALA A 3 -12.22 -20.06 3.20
CA ALA A 3 -12.19 -19.25 1.99
C ALA A 3 -12.94 -17.91 2.20
N SER A 4 -12.70 -17.27 3.34
CA SER A 4 -13.25 -15.95 3.67
C SER A 4 -12.91 -14.98 2.53
N SER A 5 -13.93 -14.32 2.02
CA SER A 5 -13.82 -13.28 1.00
C SER A 5 -13.01 -12.09 1.51
N ASP A 6 -12.42 -11.30 0.60
CA ASP A 6 -11.71 -10.07 1.00
C ASP A 6 -12.61 -9.15 1.84
N ARG A 7 -13.90 -9.09 1.51
CA ARG A 7 -14.91 -8.32 2.23
C ARG A 7 -15.02 -8.75 3.70
N GLU A 8 -15.10 -10.04 3.96
CA GLU A 8 -15.23 -10.58 5.33
C GLU A 8 -13.95 -10.34 6.15
N LEU A 9 -12.79 -10.54 5.53
CA LEU A 9 -11.50 -10.27 6.17
C LEU A 9 -11.38 -8.78 6.54
N ILE A 10 -11.77 -7.88 5.64
CA ILE A 10 -11.75 -6.43 5.88
C ILE A 10 -12.72 -6.04 7.00
N ALA A 11 -13.94 -6.60 7.02
CA ALA A 11 -14.91 -6.34 8.08
C ALA A 11 -14.34 -6.73 9.47
N ARG A 12 -13.75 -7.93 9.58
CA ARG A 12 -13.10 -8.41 10.82
C ARG A 12 -11.92 -7.53 11.24
N CYS A 13 -11.14 -7.00 10.29
CA CYS A 13 -10.08 -6.05 10.60
C CYS A 13 -10.61 -4.76 11.22
N ARG A 14 -11.76 -4.25 10.75
CA ARG A 14 -12.33 -2.96 11.18
C ARG A 14 -13.06 -3.03 12.53
N GLU A 15 -13.69 -4.16 12.80
CA GLU A 15 -14.44 -4.36 14.05
C GLU A 15 -13.55 -4.59 15.27
N GLY A 16 -12.22 -4.63 15.10
CA GLY A 16 -11.27 -4.78 16.22
C GLY A 16 -11.44 -6.11 16.97
N GLN A 17 -12.03 -7.13 16.32
CA GLN A 17 -12.25 -8.44 16.92
C GLN A 17 -10.92 -9.11 17.28
N SER A 18 -10.96 -10.15 18.13
CA SER A 18 -9.81 -10.98 18.50
C SER A 18 -9.05 -11.57 17.30
N GLN A 19 -9.67 -11.59 16.12
CA GLN A 19 -9.13 -12.14 14.86
C GLN A 19 -8.73 -11.07 13.83
N ALA A 20 -8.66 -9.77 14.21
CA ALA A 20 -8.31 -8.69 13.28
C ALA A 20 -6.91 -8.87 12.68
N GLN A 21 -5.94 -9.32 13.48
CA GLN A 21 -4.58 -9.59 13.04
C GLN A 21 -4.51 -10.75 12.04
N ASP A 22 -5.19 -11.85 12.33
CA ASP A 22 -5.24 -13.02 11.44
C ASP A 22 -5.94 -12.68 10.12
N SER A 23 -6.97 -11.86 10.17
CA SER A 23 -7.70 -11.40 8.98
C SER A 23 -6.83 -10.52 8.08
N PHE A 24 -6.02 -9.63 8.69
CA PHE A 24 -5.06 -8.81 7.95
C PHE A 24 -3.93 -9.65 7.37
N ARG A 25 -3.42 -10.64 8.11
CA ARG A 25 -2.44 -11.60 7.59
C ARG A 25 -2.96 -12.35 6.38
N ALA A 26 -4.22 -12.81 6.41
CA ALA A 26 -4.84 -13.49 5.27
C ALA A 26 -4.95 -12.57 4.03
N LEU A 27 -5.29 -11.28 4.22
CA LEU A 27 -5.25 -10.30 3.13
C LEU A 27 -3.84 -10.10 2.57
N TYR A 28 -2.84 -10.03 3.45
CA TYR A 28 -1.44 -9.89 3.05
C TYR A 28 -0.96 -11.10 2.25
N GLU A 29 -1.15 -12.32 2.74
CA GLU A 29 -0.74 -13.56 2.06
C GLU A 29 -1.41 -13.71 0.71
N ARG A 30 -2.71 -13.37 0.61
CA ARG A 30 -3.47 -13.45 -0.63
C ARG A 30 -3.01 -12.46 -1.69
N HIS A 31 -2.72 -11.21 -1.32
CA HIS A 31 -2.53 -10.13 -2.28
C HIS A 31 -1.08 -9.67 -2.47
N SER A 32 -0.18 -9.99 -1.53
CA SER A 32 1.23 -9.60 -1.61
C SER A 32 1.94 -10.13 -2.87
N PRO A 33 1.69 -11.34 -3.40
CA PRO A 33 2.37 -11.80 -4.61
C PRO A 33 1.99 -10.98 -5.85
N ALA A 34 0.71 -10.58 -5.96
CA ALA A 34 0.22 -9.75 -7.06
C ALA A 34 0.75 -8.31 -6.97
N ALA A 35 0.73 -7.72 -5.76
CA ALA A 35 1.28 -6.40 -5.52
C ALA A 35 2.80 -6.35 -5.75
N LEU A 36 3.54 -7.37 -5.30
CA LEU A 36 4.99 -7.45 -5.53
C LEU A 36 5.32 -7.60 -7.02
N ARG A 37 4.59 -8.45 -7.76
CA ARG A 37 4.76 -8.56 -9.22
C ARG A 37 4.51 -7.23 -9.92
N PHE A 38 3.47 -6.50 -9.51
CA PHE A 38 3.19 -5.18 -10.04
C PHE A 38 4.31 -4.18 -9.74
N LEU A 39 4.80 -4.14 -8.49
CA LEU A 39 5.88 -3.25 -8.06
C LEU A 39 7.22 -3.55 -8.76
N ARG A 40 7.55 -4.82 -8.99
CA ARG A 40 8.74 -5.24 -9.77
C ARG A 40 8.70 -4.77 -11.23
N GLY A 41 7.52 -4.50 -11.78
CA GLY A 41 7.38 -3.86 -13.10
C GLY A 41 7.68 -2.35 -13.10
N LEU A 42 7.79 -1.72 -11.93
CA LEU A 42 7.96 -0.28 -11.77
C LEU A 42 9.28 0.11 -11.08
N LEU A 43 9.90 -0.81 -10.35
CA LEU A 43 11.04 -0.59 -9.45
C LEU A 43 12.06 -1.72 -9.57
N GLU A 44 13.30 -1.44 -9.18
CA GLU A 44 14.32 -2.46 -8.94
C GLU A 44 13.90 -3.42 -7.80
N GLU A 45 14.45 -4.64 -7.80
CA GLU A 45 14.04 -5.73 -6.90
C GLU A 45 14.04 -5.34 -5.41
N GLU A 46 15.10 -4.67 -4.95
CA GLU A 46 15.22 -4.23 -3.56
C GLU A 46 14.16 -3.19 -3.20
N LEU A 47 14.01 -2.16 -4.04
CA LEU A 47 12.99 -1.12 -3.88
C LEU A 47 11.57 -1.67 -3.96
N ALA A 48 11.32 -2.70 -4.77
CA ALA A 48 10.01 -3.33 -4.89
C ALA A 48 9.58 -4.00 -3.58
N ARG A 49 10.51 -4.63 -2.85
CA ARG A 49 10.23 -5.25 -1.54
C ARG A 49 9.97 -4.19 -0.47
N ASP A 50 10.74 -3.10 -0.46
CA ASP A 50 10.50 -1.99 0.46
C ASP A 50 9.17 -1.28 0.16
N ALA A 51 8.87 -1.06 -1.12
CA ALA A 51 7.60 -0.50 -1.55
C ALA A 51 6.42 -1.41 -1.18
N LEU A 52 6.59 -2.74 -1.22
CA LEU A 52 5.56 -3.68 -0.80
C LEU A 52 5.23 -3.50 0.68
N GLN A 53 6.25 -3.44 1.54
CA GLN A 53 6.08 -3.22 2.98
C GLN A 53 5.35 -1.90 3.26
N GLU A 54 5.82 -0.79 2.68
CA GLU A 54 5.18 0.52 2.84
C GLU A 54 3.74 0.53 2.28
N THR A 55 3.49 -0.17 1.18
CA THR A 55 2.13 -0.32 0.62
C THR A 55 1.20 -0.97 1.64
N PHE A 56 1.60 -2.07 2.27
CA PHE A 56 0.75 -2.74 3.26
C PHE A 56 0.59 -1.94 4.56
N LEU A 57 1.60 -1.15 4.97
CA LEU A 57 1.43 -0.18 6.06
C LEU A 57 0.41 0.92 5.72
N ARG A 58 0.40 1.41 4.48
CA ARG A 58 -0.61 2.37 4.00
C ARG A 58 -1.99 1.75 3.87
N VAL A 59 -2.07 0.49 3.46
CA VAL A 59 -3.31 -0.29 3.41
C VAL A 59 -3.89 -0.42 4.81
N PHE A 60 -3.10 -0.87 5.79
CA PHE A 60 -3.53 -1.00 7.19
C PHE A 60 -4.13 0.31 7.72
N ARG A 61 -3.45 1.45 7.49
CA ARG A 61 -3.91 2.78 7.91
C ARG A 61 -5.17 3.28 7.19
N GLN A 62 -5.44 2.82 5.98
CA GLN A 62 -6.56 3.27 5.15
C GLN A 62 -7.71 2.26 5.10
N LEU A 63 -7.54 1.07 5.67
CA LEU A 63 -8.51 -0.03 5.60
C LEU A 63 -9.86 0.37 6.19
N GLU A 64 -9.85 1.20 7.25
CA GLU A 64 -11.06 1.76 7.86
C GLU A 64 -11.90 2.62 6.91
N ARG A 65 -11.27 3.23 5.91
CA ARG A 65 -11.94 4.11 4.94
C ARG A 65 -12.24 3.39 3.63
N PHE A 66 -11.84 2.14 3.50
CA PHE A 66 -12.09 1.37 2.29
C PHE A 66 -13.59 1.04 2.16
N ASP A 67 -14.12 1.24 0.96
CA ASP A 67 -15.47 0.85 0.58
C ASP A 67 -15.49 -0.64 0.23
N PRO A 68 -16.10 -1.51 1.06
CA PRO A 68 -16.10 -2.97 0.86
C PRO A 68 -16.93 -3.41 -0.36
N GLN A 69 -17.69 -2.50 -1.00
CA GLN A 69 -18.36 -2.79 -2.28
C GLN A 69 -17.40 -2.78 -3.46
N ARG A 70 -16.21 -2.18 -3.30
CA ARG A 70 -15.20 -2.12 -4.36
C ARG A 70 -14.28 -3.34 -4.30
N PRO A 71 -13.73 -3.81 -5.44
CA PRO A 71 -12.70 -4.83 -5.44
C PRO A 71 -11.43 -4.34 -4.70
N PHE A 72 -10.90 -5.17 -3.81
CA PHE A 72 -9.74 -4.81 -2.98
C PHE A 72 -8.45 -4.67 -3.79
N LEU A 73 -8.19 -5.60 -4.72
CA LEU A 73 -6.93 -5.63 -5.48
C LEU A 73 -6.68 -4.35 -6.30
N PRO A 74 -7.62 -3.81 -7.09
CA PRO A 74 -7.41 -2.52 -7.79
C PRO A 74 -7.10 -1.36 -6.85
N TRP A 75 -7.76 -1.29 -5.68
CA TRP A 75 -7.48 -0.27 -4.67
C TRP A 75 -6.08 -0.41 -4.08
N LEU A 76 -5.68 -1.64 -3.73
CA LEU A 76 -4.32 -1.98 -3.30
C LEU A 76 -3.27 -1.57 -4.34
N LEU A 77 -3.49 -1.89 -5.61
CA LEU A 77 -2.57 -1.52 -6.70
C LEU A 77 -2.51 0.00 -6.92
N GLY A 78 -3.59 0.72 -6.62
CA GLY A 78 -3.60 2.18 -6.57
C GLY A 78 -2.63 2.73 -5.51
N ILE A 79 -2.67 2.18 -4.30
CA ILE A 79 -1.72 2.53 -3.22
C ILE A 79 -0.30 2.16 -3.62
N ALA A 80 -0.07 0.96 -4.15
CA ALA A 80 1.25 0.49 -4.59
C ALA A 80 1.87 1.40 -5.65
N ARG A 81 1.06 1.87 -6.62
CA ARG A 81 1.50 2.82 -7.65
C ARG A 81 1.97 4.15 -7.03
N ASN A 82 1.24 4.67 -6.05
CA ASN A 82 1.61 5.91 -5.36
C ASN A 82 2.93 5.74 -4.58
N VAL A 83 3.10 4.62 -3.88
CA VAL A 83 4.36 4.29 -3.19
C VAL A 83 5.53 4.19 -4.17
N ALA A 84 5.35 3.52 -5.32
CA ALA A 84 6.39 3.44 -6.34
C ALA A 84 6.75 4.81 -6.93
N ALA A 85 5.76 5.68 -7.15
CA ALA A 85 5.99 7.04 -7.61
C ALA A 85 6.76 7.87 -6.57
N ASP A 86 6.44 7.71 -5.28
CA ASP A 86 7.22 8.30 -4.19
C ASP A 86 8.69 7.83 -4.29
N GLN A 87 8.94 6.52 -4.24
CA GLN A 87 10.30 5.97 -4.25
C GLN A 87 11.15 6.47 -5.44
N ARG A 88 10.56 6.53 -6.64
CA ARG A 88 11.23 7.07 -7.83
C ARG A 88 11.59 8.55 -7.69
N ARG A 89 10.69 9.37 -7.13
CA ARG A 89 10.94 10.80 -6.88
C ARG A 89 12.06 11.01 -5.86
N TRP A 90 12.10 10.20 -4.80
CA TRP A 90 13.15 10.27 -3.77
C TRP A 90 14.52 9.94 -4.35
N ARG A 91 14.64 8.89 -5.17
CA ARG A 91 15.90 8.58 -5.87
C ARG A 91 16.33 9.67 -6.84
N ALA A 92 15.42 10.19 -7.65
CA ALA A 92 15.75 11.22 -8.65
C ALA A 92 16.22 12.55 -8.03
N ARG A 93 15.80 12.85 -6.80
CA ARG A 93 16.18 14.06 -6.05
C ARG A 93 17.46 13.93 -5.25
N ARG A 94 18.06 12.73 -5.18
CA ARG A 94 19.34 12.51 -4.52
C ARG A 94 20.44 12.73 -5.57
N PRO A 95 21.11 13.90 -5.61
CA PRO A 95 22.28 14.04 -6.47
C PRO A 95 23.28 12.95 -6.11
N ALA A 96 23.89 12.32 -7.11
CA ALA A 96 24.97 11.37 -6.93
C ALA A 96 26.20 12.12 -6.37
N GLY A 97 26.20 12.39 -5.06
CA GLY A 97 27.32 12.90 -4.29
C GLY A 97 27.89 11.80 -3.40
N PRO A 98 29.21 11.78 -3.13
CA PRO A 98 29.84 10.73 -2.34
C PRO A 98 29.18 10.56 -0.97
N LEU A 99 29.09 9.30 -0.57
CA LEU A 99 28.45 8.82 0.65
C LEU A 99 29.15 9.38 1.89
N GLU A 100 28.49 10.29 2.60
CA GLU A 100 28.74 10.49 4.04
C GLU A 100 27.42 10.87 4.72
N GLY A 101 27.25 10.30 5.91
CA GLY A 101 25.95 9.98 6.50
C GLY A 101 25.01 11.17 6.70
N GLU A 102 23.77 11.01 6.24
CA GLU A 102 22.61 11.47 7.01
C GLU A 102 21.39 10.62 6.63
N VAL A 103 20.84 9.92 7.62
CA VAL A 103 19.57 9.21 7.50
C VAL A 103 18.47 10.25 7.65
N VAL A 104 18.13 10.92 6.55
CA VAL A 104 16.92 11.77 6.53
C VAL A 104 15.72 10.83 6.45
N ASP A 105 14.96 10.71 7.55
CA ASP A 105 13.73 9.93 7.59
C ASP A 105 12.60 10.63 6.82
N PRO A 106 12.19 10.10 5.66
CA PRO A 106 11.24 10.75 4.76
C PRO A 106 9.77 10.51 5.14
N ARG A 107 9.49 9.72 6.20
CA ARG A 107 8.17 9.11 6.44
C ARG A 107 7.07 10.09 6.90
N HIS A 108 7.33 11.39 6.96
CA HIS A 108 6.39 12.39 7.50
C HIS A 108 5.93 13.49 6.53
N GLY A 109 5.90 13.21 5.22
CA GLY A 109 5.28 14.11 4.24
C GLY A 109 3.81 13.77 3.93
N ALA A 110 2.87 14.09 4.82
CA ALA A 110 1.48 14.30 4.40
C ALA A 110 1.37 15.71 3.78
N PRO A 111 0.65 15.91 2.66
CA PRO A 111 -0.80 16.05 2.79
C PRO A 111 -1.63 15.42 1.65
N SER A 112 -2.86 15.14 2.04
CA SER A 112 -4.03 14.78 1.23
C SER A 112 -4.43 15.90 0.25
N LYS A 113 -4.81 15.55 -0.99
CA LYS A 113 -6.03 16.03 -1.67
C LYS A 113 -6.17 15.45 -3.09
N GLY A 114 -7.41 15.13 -3.48
CA GLY A 114 -7.85 15.16 -4.87
C GLY A 114 -8.34 13.85 -5.46
N ALA A 115 -9.53 13.39 -5.06
CA ALA A 115 -10.34 12.53 -5.93
C ALA A 115 -11.82 12.88 -5.74
N GLU A 116 -12.13 14.15 -6.00
CA GLU A 116 -13.46 14.54 -6.45
C GLU A 116 -13.51 14.15 -7.93
N ARG A 117 -14.29 13.12 -8.25
CA ARG A 117 -14.93 13.00 -9.56
C ARG A 117 -16.39 12.70 -9.28
N ALA A 118 -17.11 13.79 -9.08
CA ALA A 118 -18.56 13.83 -9.19
C ALA A 118 -18.95 13.58 -10.66
N GLU A 119 -20.04 12.86 -10.80
CA GLU A 119 -20.75 12.61 -12.02
C GLU A 119 -21.47 13.88 -12.49
N ALA A 120 -21.45 14.14 -13.80
CA ALA A 120 -22.39 14.96 -14.57
C ALA A 120 -21.89 14.96 -16.03
N GLY A 121 -22.67 14.65 -17.06
CA GLY A 121 -24.03 14.16 -17.24
C GLY A 121 -24.16 13.73 -18.70
#